data_AF-A0A0F9EAL4-F1
#
_entry.id   AF-A0A0F9EAL4-F1
#
_cell.length_a   1.000
_cell.length_b   1.000
_cell.length_c   1.000
_cell.angle_alpha   90.00
_cell.angle_beta   90.00
_cell.angle_gamma   90.00
#
_symmetry.space_group_name_H-M   'P 1'
#
loop_
_entity.id
_entity.type
_entity.pdbx_description
1 polymer ?
#
loop_
_entity_poly.entity_id
_entity_poly.type
_entity_poly.pdbx_seq_one_letter_code
_entity_poly.pdbx_strand_id
1 'polypeptide(L)' 'MSKLKISANNVGIAGEFYIAYILAKHDFKVSVTLGRTAGFDLFVKNPYGMNMTISVKTTYSSSLRKL' A
#
# COMPACT_ATOMS: atom_id res chain seq x y z
N MET A 1 -29.94 -5.00 -7.13
CA MET A 1 -28.48 -5.13 -7.33
C MET A 1 -27.85 -5.49 -5.99
N SER A 2 -27.15 -6.63 -5.89
CA SER A 2 -26.42 -7.01 -4.68
C SER A 2 -25.25 -6.04 -4.46
N LYS A 3 -25.13 -5.49 -3.25
CA LYS A 3 -24.04 -4.59 -2.86
C LYS A 3 -22.72 -5.35 -3.01
N LEU A 4 -21.86 -4.91 -3.92
CA LEU A 4 -20.55 -5.54 -4.18
C LEU A 4 -19.71 -5.38 -2.91
N LYS A 5 -19.48 -6.49 -2.18
CA LYS A 5 -18.77 -6.48 -0.91
C LYS A 5 -17.27 -6.53 -1.19
N ILE A 6 -16.66 -5.36 -1.31
CA ILE A 6 -15.20 -5.25 -1.46
C ILE A 6 -14.55 -5.63 -0.12
N SER A 7 -13.60 -6.56 -0.16
CA SER A 7 -12.80 -6.95 1.01
C SER A 7 -11.89 -5.80 1.44
N ALA A 8 -11.98 -5.39 2.70
CA ALA A 8 -11.09 -4.37 3.27
C ALA A 8 -9.61 -4.77 3.19
N ASN A 9 -9.31 -6.08 3.26
CA ASN A 9 -7.95 -6.58 3.08
C ASN A 9 -7.45 -6.34 1.65
N ASN A 10 -8.29 -6.58 0.64
CA ASN A 10 -7.92 -6.33 -0.76
C ASN A 10 -7.69 -4.85 -1.01
N VAL A 11 -8.46 -3.96 -0.36
CA VAL A 11 -8.24 -2.51 -0.40
C VAL A 11 -6.89 -2.13 0.23
N GLY A 12 -6.55 -2.71 1.38
CA GLY A 12 -5.25 -2.53 2.04
C GLY A 12 -4.10 -2.93 1.11
N ILE A 13 -4.14 -4.16 0.61
CA ILE A 13 -3.15 -4.72 -0.33
C ILE A 13 -3.00 -3.84 -1.57
N ALA A 14 -4.10 -3.37 -2.16
CA ALA A 14 -4.05 -2.48 -3.33
C ALA A 14 -3.28 -1.17 -3.03
N GLY A 15 -3.48 -0.59 -1.84
CA GLY A 15 -2.72 0.59 -1.43
C GLY A 15 -1.23 0.31 -1.17
N GLU A 16 -0.90 -0.84 -0.56
CA GLU A 16 0.48 -1.28 -0.34
C GLU A 16 1.23 -1.39 -1.68
N PHE A 17 0.63 -2.02 -2.69
CA PHE A 17 1.19 -2.11 -4.04
C PHE A 17 1.27 -0.75 -4.76
N TYR A 18 0.29 0.13 -4.58
CA TYR A 18 0.33 1.47 -5.16
C TYR A 18 1.51 2.29 -4.62
N ILE A 19 1.73 2.28 -3.30
CA ILE A 19 2.88 2.97 -2.69
C ILE A 19 4.20 2.34 -3.12
N ALA A 20 4.26 1.00 -3.22
CA ALA A 20 5.44 0.32 -3.73
C ALA A 20 5.80 0.77 -5.16
N TYR A 21 4.81 0.90 -6.04
CA TYR A 21 4.99 1.43 -7.40
C TYR A 21 5.51 2.88 -7.40
N ILE A 22 4.92 3.76 -6.59
CA ILE A 22 5.37 5.16 -6.50
C ILE A 22 6.83 5.23 -6.03
N LEU A 23 7.21 4.49 -5.00
CA LEU A 23 8.57 4.46 -4.49
C LEU A 23 9.56 3.91 -5.52
N ALA A 24 9.21 2.83 -6.22
CA ALA A 24 10.04 2.26 -7.27
C ALA A 24 10.26 3.24 -8.43
N LYS A 25 9.26 4.05 -8.79
CA LYS A 25 9.38 5.12 -9.80
C LYS A 25 10.40 6.20 -9.39
N HIS A 26 10.67 6.36 -8.11
CA HIS A 26 11.64 7.32 -7.56
C HIS A 26 12.96 6.66 -7.14
N ASP A 27 13.33 5.54 -7.77
CA ASP A 27 14.59 4.80 -7.56
C ASP A 27 14.76 4.17 -6.16
N PHE A 28 13.68 4.01 -5.40
CA PHE A 28 13.72 3.25 -4.16
C PHE A 28 13.66 1.75 -4.47
N LYS A 29 14.46 0.96 -3.75
CA LYS A 29 14.31 -0.50 -3.72
C LYS A 29 13.27 -0.85 -2.66
N VAL A 30 12.19 -1.51 -3.06
CA VAL A 30 11.04 -1.82 -2.19
C VAL A 30 10.89 -3.33 -2.02
N SER A 31 10.63 -3.79 -0.80
CA SER A 31 10.22 -5.16 -0.48
C SER A 31 8.88 -5.13 0.26
N VAL A 32 7.86 -5.77 -0.31
CA VAL A 32 6.53 -5.87 0.30
C VAL A 32 6.51 -7.04 1.27
N THR A 33 5.99 -6.85 2.47
CA THR A 33 5.86 -7.94 3.46
C THR A 33 4.62 -8.78 3.15
N LEU A 34 4.83 -10.08 2.90
CA LEU A 34 3.73 -11.01 2.71
C LEU A 34 3.19 -11.45 4.07
N GLY A 35 1.87 -11.29 4.28
CA GLY A 35 1.19 -11.78 5.48
C GLY A 35 1.31 -10.91 6.74
N ARG A 36 1.77 -9.65 6.62
CA ARG A 36 1.86 -8.67 7.73
C ARG A 36 2.66 -9.15 8.96
N THR A 37 3.60 -10.06 8.78
CA THR A 37 4.33 -10.75 9.86
C THR A 37 5.37 -9.88 10.57
N ALA A 38 5.83 -8.80 9.95
CA ALA A 38 6.96 -7.99 10.42
C ALA A 38 6.57 -6.68 11.14
N GLY A 39 5.27 -6.37 11.26
CA GLY A 39 4.79 -5.12 11.89
C GLY A 39 4.86 -3.87 11.00
N PHE A 40 5.34 -3.99 9.76
CA PHE A 40 5.32 -2.97 8.72
C PHE A 40 4.93 -3.60 7.38
N ASP A 41 4.44 -2.79 6.44
CA ASP A 41 3.93 -3.29 5.16
C ASP A 41 5.02 -3.25 4.06
N LEU A 42 5.92 -2.26 4.09
CA LEU A 42 7.01 -2.10 3.13
C LEU A 42 8.35 -1.89 3.84
N PHE A 43 9.38 -2.61 3.41
CA PHE A 43 10.78 -2.29 3.70
C PHE A 43 11.42 -1.63 2.48
N VAL A 44 12.07 -0.49 2.68
CA VAL A 44 12.48 0.37 1.57
C VAL A 44 13.91 0.84 1.77
N LYS A 45 14.69 0.84 0.68
CA LYS A 45 16.02 1.47 0.62
C LYS A 45 15.98 2.63 -0.38
N ASN A 46 16.37 3.81 0.06
CA ASN A 46 16.43 5.00 -0.80
C ASN A 46 17.67 4.98 -1.72
N PRO A 47 17.73 5.85 -2.74
CA PRO A 47 18.88 5.94 -3.65
C PRO A 47 20.20 6.29 -2.94
N TYR A 48 20.12 6.95 -1.79
CA TYR A 48 21.28 7.33 -0.95
C TYR A 48 21.74 6.22 -0.01
N GLY A 49 21.10 5.05 -0.02
CA GLY A 49 21.49 3.87 0.74
C GLY A 49 20.85 3.73 2.12
N MET A 50 19.97 4.64 2.54
CA MET A 50 19.27 4.57 3.82
C MET A 50 18.05 3.66 3.75
N ASN A 51 17.81 2.89 4.82
CA ASN A 51 16.67 1.99 4.94
C ASN A 51 15.54 2.63 5.77
N MET A 52 14.30 2.33 5.42
CA MET A 52 13.10 2.79 6.11
C MET A 52 12.00 1.73 6.07
N THR A 53 11.16 1.67 7.10
CA THR A 53 9.94 0.85 7.14
C THR A 53 8.72 1.74 7.00
N ILE A 54 7.75 1.32 6.18
CA ILE A 54 6.52 2.07 5.93
C ILE A 54 5.31 1.17 6.25
N SER A 55 4.35 1.74 6.98
CA SER A 55 3.00 1.16 7.15
C SER A 55 2.01 1.94 6.30
N VAL A 56 1.25 1.24 5.48
CA VAL A 56 0.30 1.82 4.53
C VAL A 56 -1.12 1.66 5.07
N LYS A 57 -1.85 2.77 5.16
CA LYS A 57 -3.27 2.77 5.50
C LYS A 57 -4.09 3.24 4.30
N THR A 58 -5.02 2.40 3.86
CA THR A 58 -5.87 2.68 2.70
C THR A 58 -7.31 2.83 3.15
N THR A 59 -7.94 3.93 2.72
CA THR A 59 -9.36 4.18 2.97
C THR A 59 -10.13 4.14 1.66
N TYR A 60 -11.15 3.28 1.58
CA TYR A 60 -12.10 3.26 0.47
C TYR A 60 -13.42 3.88 0.93
N SER A 61 -13.81 5.00 0.32
CA SER A 61 -15.11 5.62 0.53
C SER A 61 -16.01 5.30 -0.64
N SER A 62 -17.12 4.61 -0.38
CA SER A 62 -18.18 4.40 -1.39
C SER A 62 -19.01 5.66 -1.64
N SER A 63 -18.75 6.75 -0.91
CA SER A 63 -19.43 8.02 -1.07
C SER A 63 -18.69 8.86 -2.11
N LEU A 64 -18.81 8.47 -3.39
CA LEU A 64 -18.65 9.45 -4.46
C LEU A 64 -19.79 10.45 -4.29
N ARG A 65 -19.48 11.64 -3.77
CA ARG A 65 -20.39 12.78 -3.91
C ARG A 65 -20.72 12.89 -5.40
N LYS A 66 -22.02 12.94 -5.71
CA LYS A 66 -22.48 13.47 -6.99
C LYS A 66 -21.77 14.82 -7.17
N LEU A 67 -20.80 14.87 -8.08
CA LEU A 67 -20.36 16.10 -8.69
C LEU A 67 -21.41 16.48 -9.74
#